data_AF-A0A392RIC3-F1
#
_entry.id   AF-A0A392RIC3-F1
#
_cell.length_a   1.000
_cell.length_b   1.000
_cell.length_c   1.000
_cell.angle_alpha   90.00
_cell.angle_beta   90.00
_cell.angle_gamma   90.00
#
_symmetry.space_group_name_H-M   'P 1'
#
loop_
_entity.id
_entity.type
_entity.pdbx_description
1 polymer ?
#
loop_
_entity_poly.entity_id
_entity_poly.type
_entity_poly.pdbx_seq_one_letter_code
_entity_poly.pdbx_strand_id
1 'polypeptide(L)'
;MKSTSAQVSQHPMNPLNLPPIATIGKSLICTGDSMKFNIGLIKLLPEKMVDFESLKVNDFKIEELFLNQGWKRYFDMLNGPIYTNMVKEFWMKAQVFDEVSARLEEEELV
;
A
#
# COMPACT_ATOMS: atom_id res chain seq x y z
N MET A 1 31.46 13.52 -27.58
CA MET A 1 31.57 13.28 -26.13
C MET A 1 30.83 11.97 -25.84
N LYS A 2 31.53 10.96 -25.30
CA LYS A 2 30.94 9.65 -24.99
C LYS A 2 30.10 9.78 -23.72
N SER A 3 28.78 9.58 -23.81
CA SER A 3 27.94 9.33 -22.63
C SER A 3 28.31 7.96 -22.06
N THR A 4 28.91 7.97 -20.86
CA THR A 4 29.05 6.76 -20.05
C THR A 4 27.66 6.40 -19.54
N SER A 5 27.07 5.34 -20.11
CA SER A 5 25.93 4.65 -19.52
C SER A 5 26.38 4.02 -18.20
N ALA A 6 25.81 4.46 -17.08
CA ALA A 6 26.07 3.82 -15.80
C ALA A 6 25.52 2.38 -15.85
N GLN A 7 26.39 1.38 -15.65
CA GLN A 7 25.96 0.00 -15.58
C GLN A 7 24.97 -0.17 -14.42
N VAL A 8 23.72 -0.53 -14.75
CA VAL A 8 22.72 -0.97 -13.79
C VAL A 8 23.19 -2.31 -13.25
N SER A 9 23.78 -2.33 -12.06
CA SER A 9 24.12 -3.57 -11.37
C SER A 9 22.82 -4.32 -11.08
N GLN A 10 22.58 -5.43 -11.78
CA GLN A 10 21.45 -6.31 -11.49
C GLN A 10 21.63 -6.88 -10.08
N HIS A 11 20.85 -6.39 -9.13
CA HIS A 11 20.81 -6.95 -7.79
C HIS A 11 20.16 -8.34 -7.85
N PRO A 12 20.74 -9.38 -7.23
CA PRO A 12 20.20 -10.75 -7.28
C PRO A 12 18.79 -10.89 -6.66
N MET A 13 18.31 -9.86 -5.95
CA MET A 13 17.00 -9.83 -5.28
C MET A 13 15.87 -9.21 -6.12
N ASN A 14 16.08 -8.92 -7.41
CA ASN A 14 15.06 -8.36 -8.29
C ASN A 14 14.78 -9.26 -9.50
N PRO A 15 14.13 -10.43 -9.29
CA PRO A 15 13.83 -11.38 -10.36
C PRO A 15 12.85 -10.84 -11.41
N LEU A 16 12.14 -9.75 -11.08
CA LEU A 16 11.16 -9.11 -11.96
C LEU A 16 11.76 -7.95 -12.78
N ASN A 17 13.06 -7.69 -12.64
CA ASN A 17 13.75 -6.59 -13.33
C ASN A 17 13.03 -5.23 -13.15
N LEU A 18 12.44 -5.01 -11.98
CA LEU A 18 11.74 -3.76 -11.66
C LEU A 18 12.75 -2.60 -11.49
N PRO A 19 12.38 -1.35 -11.79
CA PRO A 19 13.24 -0.22 -11.49
C PRO A 19 13.54 -0.17 -9.98
N PRO A 20 14.79 0.11 -9.58
CA PRO A 20 15.16 0.18 -8.17
C PRO A 20 14.42 1.34 -7.48
N ILE A 21 13.71 1.03 -6.40
CA ILE A 21 12.95 2.01 -5.59
C ILE A 21 13.88 3.05 -4.94
N ALA A 22 15.14 2.67 -4.71
CA ALA A 22 16.17 3.56 -4.21
C ALA A 22 17.55 3.22 -4.80
N THR A 23 18.38 4.24 -5.00
CA THR A 23 19.80 4.04 -5.35
C THR A 23 20.60 3.74 -4.09
N ILE A 24 21.16 2.54 -4.00
CA ILE A 24 22.01 2.12 -2.87
C ILE A 24 23.25 3.02 -2.81
N GLY A 25 23.59 3.51 -1.63
CA GLY A 25 24.75 4.38 -1.39
C GLY A 25 24.48 5.89 -1.51
N LYS A 26 23.29 6.30 -1.95
CA LYS A 26 22.82 7.69 -1.79
C LYS A 26 22.04 7.83 -0.49
N SER A 27 22.18 8.97 0.18
CA SER A 27 21.29 9.30 1.31
C SER A 27 19.86 9.41 0.79
N LEU A 28 18.93 8.66 1.41
CA LEU A 28 17.52 8.77 1.10
C LEU A 28 17.01 10.13 1.57
N ILE A 29 16.39 10.89 0.66
CA ILE A 29 15.68 12.12 1.02
C ILE A 29 14.24 11.72 1.28
N CYS A 30 13.81 11.76 2.53
CA CYS A 30 12.41 11.54 2.88
C CYS A 30 11.60 12.76 2.42
N THR A 31 10.66 12.56 1.51
CA THR A 31 9.67 13.59 1.15
C THR A 31 8.84 13.92 2.39
N GLY A 32 8.68 15.22 2.66
CA GLY A 32 7.84 15.73 3.73
C GLY A 32 6.36 15.37 3.53
N ASP A 33 5.52 15.79 4.46
CA ASP A 33 4.08 15.57 4.34
C ASP A 33 3.47 16.59 3.37
N SER A 34 2.72 16.08 2.39
CA SER A 34 1.95 16.89 1.44
C SER A 34 0.76 17.55 2.13
N MET A 35 0.13 16.85 3.07
CA MET A 35 -0.99 17.36 3.86
C MET A 35 -0.51 18.20 5.05
N LYS A 36 -1.23 19.30 5.36
CA LYS A 36 -0.83 20.29 6.37
C LYS A 36 -1.41 20.07 7.77
N PHE A 37 -2.28 19.07 7.96
CA PHE A 37 -2.94 18.83 9.23
C PHE A 37 -2.25 17.73 10.04
N ASN A 38 -2.56 17.64 11.34
CA ASN A 38 -1.95 16.63 12.21
C ASN A 38 -2.44 15.21 11.86
N ILE A 39 -1.53 14.24 11.76
CA ILE A 39 -1.84 12.83 11.48
C ILE A 39 -2.87 12.20 12.43
N GLY A 40 -2.96 12.68 13.68
CA GLY A 40 -3.94 12.27 14.67
C GLY A 40 -5.39 12.63 14.31
N LEU A 41 -5.58 13.58 13.39
CA LEU A 41 -6.91 13.94 12.87
C LEU A 41 -7.43 12.94 11.83
N ILE A 42 -6.56 12.10 11.25
CA ILE A 42 -6.97 11.04 10.32
C ILE A 42 -7.67 9.93 11.10
N LYS A 43 -8.97 9.76 10.84
CA LYS A 43 -9.77 8.64 11.32
C LYS A 43 -9.86 7.59 10.22
N LEU A 44 -9.48 6.36 10.55
CA LEU A 44 -9.63 5.22 9.65
C LEU A 44 -10.85 4.41 10.09
N LEU A 45 -11.62 3.93 9.12
CA LEU A 45 -12.67 2.94 9.32
C LEU A 45 -12.16 1.61 8.77
N PRO A 46 -11.56 0.75 9.61
CA PRO A 46 -11.14 -0.57 9.16
C PRO A 46 -12.36 -1.48 8.99
N GLU A 47 -12.43 -2.16 7.84
CA GLU A 47 -13.43 -3.19 7.59
C GLU A 47 -12.76 -4.55 7.48
N LYS A 48 -13.43 -5.59 8.01
CA LYS A 48 -13.02 -6.98 7.82
C LYS A 48 -13.52 -7.47 6.47
N MET A 49 -12.66 -8.18 5.75
CA MET A 49 -13.07 -8.84 4.49
C MET A 49 -14.15 -9.90 4.73
N VAL A 50 -14.08 -10.60 5.87
CA VAL A 50 -15.10 -11.56 6.30
C VAL A 50 -15.47 -11.27 7.75
N ASP A 51 -16.68 -10.76 7.98
CA ASP A 51 -17.15 -10.40 9.31
C ASP A 51 -18.30 -11.30 9.77
N PHE A 52 -17.96 -12.45 10.37
CA PHE A 52 -18.95 -13.38 10.90
C PHE A 52 -19.77 -12.79 12.06
N GLU A 53 -19.23 -11.83 12.81
CA GLU A 53 -19.97 -11.16 13.88
C GLU A 53 -21.10 -10.29 13.31
N SER A 54 -20.78 -9.50 12.29
CA SER A 54 -21.79 -8.71 11.56
C SER A 54 -22.85 -9.61 10.94
N LEU A 55 -22.44 -10.69 10.26
CA LEU A 55 -23.38 -11.65 9.66
C LEU A 55 -24.32 -12.26 10.72
N LYS A 56 -23.78 -12.67 11.87
CA LYS A 56 -24.55 -13.25 12.97
C LYS A 56 -25.56 -12.29 13.57
N VAL A 57 -25.22 -11.00 13.71
CA VAL A 57 -26.15 -9.95 14.18
C VAL A 57 -27.30 -9.73 13.20
N ASN A 58 -27.09 -10.05 11.92
CA ASN A 58 -28.10 -9.99 10.85
C ASN A 58 -28.77 -11.35 10.59
N ASP A 59 -28.80 -12.25 11.58
CA ASP A 59 -29.42 -13.58 11.52
C ASP A 59 -28.77 -14.60 10.54
N PHE A 60 -27.58 -14.31 10.00
CA PHE A 60 -26.81 -15.23 9.17
C PHE A 60 -25.79 -16.02 9.99
N LYS A 61 -26.17 -17.23 10.42
CA LYS A 61 -25.30 -18.16 11.18
C LYS A 61 -24.58 -19.15 10.26
N ILE A 62 -23.70 -18.64 9.41
CA ILE A 62 -22.99 -19.45 8.39
C ILE A 62 -21.54 -19.78 8.76
N GLU A 63 -21.01 -19.20 9.85
CA GLU A 63 -19.61 -19.36 10.26
C GLU A 63 -19.20 -20.83 10.39
N GLU A 64 -19.99 -21.64 11.10
CA GLU A 64 -19.72 -23.07 11.30
C GLU A 64 -19.58 -23.84 9.98
N LEU A 65 -20.34 -23.46 8.94
CA LEU A 65 -20.28 -24.13 7.64
C LEU A 65 -18.89 -24.05 7.02
N PHE A 66 -18.22 -22.90 7.15
CA PHE A 66 -16.87 -22.71 6.62
C PHE A 66 -15.78 -23.18 7.57
N LEU A 67 -15.99 -23.05 8.89
CA LEU A 67 -15.05 -23.59 9.88
C LEU A 67 -14.93 -25.11 9.76
N ASN A 68 -16.05 -25.82 9.55
CA ASN A 68 -16.07 -27.26 9.35
C ASN A 68 -15.35 -27.71 8.06
N GLN A 69 -15.21 -26.81 7.08
CA GLN A 69 -14.44 -27.04 5.86
C GLN A 69 -12.94 -26.72 6.03
N GLY A 70 -12.51 -26.25 7.20
CA GLY A 70 -11.11 -25.91 7.48
C GLY A 70 -10.67 -24.52 7.00
N TRP A 71 -11.60 -23.63 6.65
CA TRP A 71 -11.27 -22.32 6.06
C TRP A 71 -10.82 -21.25 7.07
N LYS A 72 -10.85 -21.57 8.36
CA LYS A 72 -10.54 -20.61 9.43
C LYS A 72 -9.24 -19.83 9.18
N ARG A 73 -8.16 -20.54 8.89
CA ARG A 73 -6.84 -19.94 8.68
C ARG A 73 -6.80 -18.99 7.48
N TYR A 74 -7.58 -19.28 6.44
CA TYR A 74 -7.68 -18.43 5.27
C TYR A 74 -8.41 -17.12 5.60
N PHE A 75 -9.51 -17.17 6.35
CA PHE A 75 -10.20 -15.96 6.80
C PHE A 75 -9.40 -15.15 7.82
N ASP A 76 -8.68 -15.82 8.73
CA ASP A 76 -7.75 -15.15 9.65
C ASP A 76 -6.65 -14.39 8.88
N MET A 77 -6.17 -14.96 7.76
CA MET A 77 -5.22 -14.31 6.86
C MET A 77 -5.85 -13.13 6.10
N LEU A 78 -7.07 -13.28 5.56
CA LEU A 78 -7.77 -12.20 4.86
C LEU A 78 -8.08 -11.01 5.77
N ASN A 79 -8.46 -11.28 7.03
CA ASN A 79 -8.71 -10.28 8.05
C ASN A 79 -7.43 -9.85 8.80
N GLY A 80 -6.26 -10.07 8.20
CA GLY A 80 -4.95 -9.83 8.80
C GLY A 80 -4.78 -8.41 9.36
N PRO A 81 -3.64 -8.14 10.03
CA PRO A 81 -3.42 -6.87 10.72
C PRO A 81 -3.53 -5.68 9.75
N ILE A 82 -4.30 -4.68 10.16
CA ILE A 82 -4.36 -3.40 9.45
C ILE A 82 -3.30 -2.50 10.06
N TYR A 83 -2.29 -2.16 9.26
CA TYR A 83 -1.21 -1.25 9.65
C TYR A 83 -1.69 0.20 9.59
N THR A 84 -2.49 0.60 10.57
CA THR A 84 -3.17 1.91 10.60
C THR A 84 -2.20 3.09 10.48
N ASN A 85 -1.05 3.05 11.15
CA ASN A 85 -0.04 4.11 11.04
C ASN A 85 0.52 4.23 9.62
N MET A 86 0.84 3.10 8.98
CA MET A 86 1.33 3.10 7.60
C MET A 86 0.31 3.71 6.64
N VAL A 87 -0.98 3.39 6.82
CA VAL A 87 -2.07 3.98 6.01
C VAL A 87 -2.18 5.49 6.27
N LYS A 88 -2.09 5.93 7.52
CA LYS A 88 -2.13 7.37 7.84
C LYS A 88 -0.93 8.13 7.28
N GLU A 89 0.27 7.58 7.42
CA GLU A 89 1.51 8.14 6.88
C GLU A 89 1.47 8.21 5.35
N PHE A 90 0.93 7.17 4.69
CA PHE A 90 0.67 7.18 3.26
C PHE A 90 -0.22 8.38 2.87
N TRP A 91 -1.36 8.55 3.55
CA TRP A 91 -2.27 9.67 3.27
C TRP A 91 -1.66 11.04 3.56
N MET A 92 -0.81 11.17 4.58
CA MET A 92 -0.09 12.41 4.85
C MET A 92 0.84 12.82 3.69
N LYS A 93 1.35 11.84 2.93
CA LYS A 93 2.28 12.05 1.81
C LYS A 93 1.59 12.06 0.45
N ALA A 94 0.40 11.48 0.35
CA ALA A 94 -0.36 11.37 -0.89
C ALA A 94 -0.68 12.74 -1.50
N GLN A 95 -0.67 12.79 -2.83
CA GLN A 95 -1.12 13.93 -3.64
C GLN A 95 -2.23 13.45 -4.56
N VAL A 96 -3.24 14.28 -4.75
CA VAL A 96 -4.36 13.98 -5.67
C VAL A 96 -4.16 14.83 -6.90
N PHE A 97 -4.00 14.16 -8.04
CA PHE A 97 -3.89 14.79 -9.34
C PHE A 97 -5.21 14.69 -10.06
N ASP A 98 -5.59 15.76 -10.76
CA ASP A 98 -6.62 15.67 -11.79
C ASP A 98 -6.02 15.12 -13.10
N GLU A 99 -6.88 14.78 -14.06
CA GLU A 99 -6.47 14.16 -15.33
C GLU A 99 -5.44 15.02 -16.10
N VAL A 100 -5.59 16.34 -16.05
CA VAL A 100 -4.68 17.27 -16.76
C VAL A 100 -3.32 17.30 -16.07
N SER A 101 -3.30 17.37 -14.74
CA SER A 101 -2.07 17.38 -13.95
C SER A 101 -1.31 16.06 -14.08
N ALA A 102 -2.02 14.93 -14.09
CA ALA A 102 -1.43 13.61 -14.29
C ALA A 102 -0.75 13.48 -15.65
N ARG A 103 -1.41 13.93 -16.73
CA ARG A 103 -0.82 13.89 -18.08
C ARG A 103 0.43 14.77 -18.20
N LEU A 104 0.43 15.95 -17.56
CA LEU A 104 1.58 16.84 -17.57
C LEU A 104 2.79 16.23 -16.83
N GLU A 105 2.56 15.58 -15.68
CA GLU A 105 3.64 14.88 -14.95
C GLU A 105 4.21 13.71 -15.75
N GLU A 106 3.35 12.92 -16.41
CA GLU A 106 3.80 11.84 -17.30
C GLU A 106 4.69 12.35 -18.45
N GLU A 107 4.33 13.48 -19.06
CA GLU A 107 5.12 14.11 -20.14
C GLU A 107 6.47 14.67 -19.66
N GLU A 108 6.59 15.12 -18.41
CA GLU A 108 7.84 15.65 -17.84
C GLU A 108 8.85 14.54 -17.44
N LEU A 109 8.36 13.32 -17.22
CA LEU A 109 9.17 12.16 -16.82
C LEU A 109 9.74 11.35 -18.01
N VAL A 110 9.38 11.70 -19.26
CA VAL A 110 9.85 11.06 -20.52
C VAL A 110 11.04 11.80 -21.13
#